data_AF-A0A661M6P6-F1
#
_entry.id   AF-A0A661M6P6-F1
#
_cell.length_a   1.000
_cell.length_b   1.000
_cell.length_c   1.000
_cell.angle_alpha   90.00
_cell.angle_beta   90.00
_cell.angle_gamma   90.00
#
_symmetry.space_group_name_H-M   'P 1'
#
loop_
_entity.id
_entity.type
_entity.pdbx_description
1 polymer ?
#
loop_
_entity_poly.entity_id
_entity_poly.type
_entity_poly.pdbx_seq_one_letter_code
_entity_poly.pdbx_strand_id
1 'polypeptide(L)'
;MNVYRSQRWGAALVMFLAGGLVGGCSGRKQVPFGLQDAGAPTELAVEAEASAAELPVGTAFEPDQVEVPVAESTLVLQAGYALAALQLDLDGNESIDALVVSADPQEVRLQAAYPRGLDVTARKIDSFLVPSHCGEPAAEIRQLSAALVGVRVEHACETGKRTNFWLITIEAQPRIRERITVLPPNDRSTAAIDLDLRVEDRDADGYDDVVANVRIGEIDIPLAWLNRPGGFARDLSQPEGTLRELADAAWESLDSDLAGAKKRALAVVDAFVALCRESGAARIGLSGTHGLQCQQSPAAARAVSVAIAAAIRRGNFVRALELQRWWEGTAAQPSPEERELVQAAWRKAKAKTTATWRAIDSEGSRAHLYFRDADTLVVDGRAPRAIQLSSGSKTRLSESDILPPVRDPEGRYAVRTVRVTCVGFEAEVGPIRSKQTHRIPIDRRAGNVPCKTPIDRPASVFEWAVLGWAPQGLVAASGDLLRVVPLNAFAKPAGRPIDLSAGSPLPAPIRGARITADGSRYVIPHAEGVVVRDWRGGGAGLWLRPADWDTVPGELRSVAISPDGQRVAVQKGNEIRLLSW
;
A
#
# COMPACT_ATOMS: atom_id res chain seq x y z
N MET A 1 -48.76 -17.12 -72.31
CA MET A 1 -48.58 -18.44 -72.94
C MET A 1 -48.59 -19.51 -71.85
N ASN A 2 -49.64 -20.33 -71.87
CA ASN A 2 -49.87 -21.68 -71.30
C ASN A 2 -48.83 -22.24 -70.31
N VAL A 3 -49.16 -22.51 -69.04
CA VAL A 3 -49.96 -23.63 -68.47
C VAL A 3 -49.33 -25.00 -68.73
N TYR A 4 -48.99 -25.77 -67.67
CA TYR A 4 -49.49 -27.14 -67.39
C TYR A 4 -48.89 -27.76 -66.10
N ARG A 5 -49.79 -28.17 -65.17
CA ARG A 5 -49.88 -29.46 -64.38
C ARG A 5 -48.66 -29.98 -63.58
N SER A 6 -48.76 -30.70 -62.46
CA SER A 6 -49.86 -31.38 -61.75
C SER A 6 -49.40 -31.97 -60.40
N GLN A 7 -50.30 -31.93 -59.40
CA GLN A 7 -50.68 -32.94 -58.39
C GLN A 7 -49.73 -34.10 -57.97
N ARG A 8 -49.65 -34.31 -56.64
CA ARG A 8 -49.91 -35.56 -55.85
C ARG A 8 -49.98 -35.16 -54.35
N TRP A 9 -51.14 -35.19 -53.68
CA TRP A 9 -51.74 -36.31 -52.88
C TRP A 9 -50.73 -36.94 -51.89
N GLY A 10 -50.98 -37.11 -50.58
CA GLY A 10 -52.23 -37.05 -49.81
C GLY A 10 -51.97 -37.13 -48.29
N ALA A 11 -53.08 -37.09 -47.55
CA ALA A 11 -53.18 -37.00 -46.09
C ALA A 11 -52.74 -38.26 -45.33
N ALA A 12 -52.32 -38.07 -44.07
CA ALA A 12 -52.75 -38.89 -42.94
C ALA A 12 -52.40 -38.20 -41.61
N LEU A 13 -53.44 -37.75 -40.90
CA LEU A 13 -53.44 -37.37 -39.50
C LEU A 13 -53.91 -38.59 -38.72
N VAL A 14 -53.08 -39.17 -37.85
CA VAL A 14 -53.53 -40.09 -36.80
C VAL A 14 -52.80 -39.74 -35.50
N MET A 15 -53.61 -39.39 -34.52
CA MET A 15 -53.27 -39.21 -33.11
C MET A 15 -52.64 -40.47 -32.52
N PHE A 16 -51.57 -40.29 -31.75
CA PHE A 16 -51.32 -41.09 -30.55
C PHE A 16 -50.88 -40.15 -29.43
N LEU A 17 -51.86 -39.73 -28.63
CA LEU A 17 -51.67 -39.36 -27.23
C LEU A 17 -51.63 -40.67 -26.43
N ALA A 18 -50.51 -40.94 -25.76
CA ALA A 18 -50.43 -41.45 -24.38
C ALA A 18 -49.07 -42.09 -24.08
N GLY A 19 -48.46 -41.65 -22.98
CA GLY A 19 -47.37 -42.35 -22.27
C GLY A 19 -45.96 -41.94 -22.73
N GLY A 20 -45.08 -41.42 -21.89
CA GLY A 20 -45.11 -41.26 -20.46
C GLY A 20 -43.97 -40.37 -20.01
N LEU A 21 -44.14 -39.84 -18.80
CA LEU A 21 -43.10 -39.25 -17.97
C LEU A 21 -41.83 -40.11 -17.97
N VAL A 22 -40.68 -39.46 -18.14
CA VAL A 22 -39.41 -39.60 -17.37
C VAL A 22 -38.29 -39.05 -18.27
N GLY A 23 -37.63 -37.99 -17.80
CA GLY A 23 -36.51 -37.35 -18.49
C GLY A 23 -36.27 -35.95 -17.94
N GLY A 24 -36.13 -35.84 -16.62
CA GLY A 24 -35.62 -34.62 -16.01
C GLY A 24 -34.16 -34.45 -16.41
N CYS A 25 -33.91 -33.69 -17.47
CA CYS A 25 -32.59 -33.16 -17.74
C CYS A 25 -32.23 -32.21 -16.58
N SER A 26 -31.21 -32.56 -15.80
CA SER A 26 -30.55 -31.62 -14.90
C SER A 26 -30.12 -30.38 -15.71
N GLY A 27 -30.82 -29.26 -15.51
CA GLY A 27 -30.58 -28.02 -16.23
C GLY A 27 -29.26 -27.38 -15.82
N ARG A 28 -28.14 -27.90 -16.36
CA ARG A 28 -26.86 -27.18 -16.33
C ARG A 28 -26.97 -25.99 -17.29
N LYS A 29 -27.11 -24.78 -16.76
CA LYS A 29 -27.13 -23.55 -17.55
C LYS A 29 -25.74 -23.33 -18.16
N GLN A 30 -25.62 -23.49 -19.47
CA GLN A 30 -24.39 -23.24 -20.20
C GLN A 30 -24.40 -21.80 -20.74
N VAL A 31 -23.36 -21.00 -20.45
CA VAL A 31 -23.27 -19.62 -20.94
C VAL A 31 -23.24 -19.60 -22.47
N PRO A 32 -24.24 -19.00 -23.16
CA PRO A 32 -24.30 -19.05 -24.61
C PRO A 32 -23.20 -18.18 -25.25
N PHE A 33 -22.61 -18.69 -26.33
CA PHE A 33 -21.72 -17.91 -27.19
C PHE A 33 -22.56 -17.17 -28.25
N GLY A 34 -22.69 -15.85 -28.10
CA GLY A 34 -23.23 -14.95 -29.13
C GLY A 34 -24.51 -14.20 -28.72
N LEU A 35 -24.72 -13.04 -29.36
CA LEU A 35 -25.94 -12.23 -29.27
C LEU A 35 -27.14 -13.04 -29.79
N GLN A 36 -27.82 -13.74 -28.89
CA GLN A 36 -29.19 -14.20 -29.14
C GLN A 36 -30.10 -13.34 -28.29
N ASP A 37 -31.03 -12.68 -28.98
CA ASP A 37 -32.01 -11.77 -28.40
C ASP A 37 -32.71 -12.40 -27.19
N ALA A 38 -32.84 -11.62 -26.13
CA ALA A 38 -33.63 -11.96 -24.95
C ALA A 38 -35.08 -12.26 -25.39
N GLY A 39 -35.41 -13.55 -25.47
CA GLY A 39 -36.75 -14.04 -25.70
C GLY A 39 -37.67 -13.64 -24.54
N ALA A 40 -38.92 -13.33 -24.90
CA ALA A 40 -39.99 -12.79 -24.06
C ALA A 40 -40.17 -13.48 -22.68
N PRO A 41 -40.65 -12.74 -21.67
CA PRO A 41 -40.80 -13.25 -20.31
C PRO A 41 -41.79 -14.42 -20.28
N THR A 42 -41.32 -15.57 -19.81
CA THR A 42 -42.17 -16.71 -19.45
C THR A 42 -42.86 -16.38 -18.13
N GLU A 43 -44.18 -16.61 -18.06
CA GLU A 43 -45.00 -16.34 -16.87
C GLU A 43 -44.38 -16.93 -15.60
N LEU A 44 -44.22 -16.07 -14.59
CA LEU A 44 -43.75 -16.41 -13.25
C LEU A 44 -44.78 -17.32 -12.57
N ALA A 45 -44.54 -18.63 -12.60
CA ALA A 45 -45.10 -19.53 -11.60
C ALA A 45 -44.49 -19.15 -10.24
N VAL A 46 -45.34 -18.86 -9.27
CA VAL A 46 -44.94 -18.64 -7.88
C VAL A 46 -44.46 -19.98 -7.33
N GLU A 47 -43.16 -20.27 -7.46
CA GLU A 47 -42.52 -21.32 -6.69
C GLU A 47 -42.46 -20.86 -5.23
N ALA A 48 -43.06 -21.68 -4.36
CA ALA A 48 -42.98 -21.52 -2.93
C ALA A 48 -41.51 -21.41 -2.49
N GLU A 49 -41.22 -20.52 -1.53
CA GLU A 49 -39.93 -20.45 -0.83
C GLU A 49 -39.62 -21.82 -0.20
N ALA A 50 -38.98 -22.70 -0.97
CA ALA A 50 -38.27 -23.84 -0.43
C ALA A 50 -37.13 -23.27 0.41
N SER A 51 -37.04 -23.67 1.68
CA SER A 51 -35.88 -23.33 2.49
C SER A 51 -34.64 -23.80 1.73
N ALA A 52 -33.75 -22.88 1.35
CA ALA A 52 -32.52 -23.22 0.65
C ALA A 52 -31.79 -24.31 1.44
N ALA A 53 -31.63 -25.49 0.85
CA ALA A 53 -30.90 -26.58 1.48
C ALA A 53 -29.48 -26.09 1.84
N GLU A 54 -29.03 -26.36 3.06
CA GLU A 54 -27.66 -26.02 3.46
C GLU A 54 -26.67 -26.73 2.53
N LEU A 55 -25.78 -25.94 1.92
CA LEU A 55 -24.78 -26.47 1.02
C LEU A 55 -23.76 -27.33 1.78
N PRO A 56 -23.30 -28.46 1.21
CA PRO A 56 -22.34 -29.36 1.83
C PRO A 56 -21.05 -28.68 2.30
N VAL A 57 -20.60 -29.08 3.50
CA VAL A 57 -19.30 -28.74 4.08
C VAL A 57 -18.46 -30.00 4.19
N GLY A 58 -17.16 -29.89 3.89
CA GLY A 58 -16.23 -31.00 3.92
C GLY A 58 -15.93 -31.47 5.35
N THR A 59 -15.53 -32.73 5.46
CA THR A 59 -15.03 -33.33 6.69
C THR A 59 -13.57 -32.92 6.89
N ALA A 60 -13.23 -32.40 8.06
CA ALA A 60 -11.85 -32.17 8.48
C ALA A 60 -11.26 -33.46 9.08
N PHE A 61 -9.96 -33.65 8.93
CA PHE A 61 -9.25 -34.82 9.46
C PHE A 61 -8.34 -34.45 10.62
N GLU A 62 -8.11 -35.42 11.50
CA GLU A 62 -7.14 -35.28 12.59
C GLU A 62 -5.69 -35.27 12.03
N PRO A 63 -4.72 -34.70 12.77
CA PRO A 63 -3.33 -34.71 12.38
C PRO A 63 -2.81 -36.12 12.04
N ASP A 64 -1.88 -36.21 11.09
CA ASP A 64 -1.23 -37.45 10.62
C ASP A 64 -2.15 -38.50 9.97
N GLN A 65 -3.44 -38.22 9.74
CA GLN A 65 -4.34 -39.18 9.09
C GLN A 65 -3.98 -39.36 7.60
N VAL A 66 -3.73 -40.59 7.16
CA VAL A 66 -3.32 -40.91 5.78
C VAL A 66 -4.40 -41.55 4.93
N GLU A 67 -5.51 -41.95 5.55
CA GLU A 67 -6.65 -42.63 4.91
C GLU A 67 -7.85 -41.69 4.81
N VAL A 68 -8.35 -41.51 3.59
CA VAL A 68 -9.51 -40.65 3.29
C VAL A 68 -10.63 -41.51 2.69
N PRO A 69 -11.80 -41.60 3.34
CA PRO A 69 -12.94 -42.34 2.79
C PRO A 69 -13.50 -41.62 1.55
N VAL A 70 -13.77 -42.38 0.48
CA VAL A 70 -14.37 -41.92 -0.77
C VAL A 70 -15.43 -42.94 -1.19
N ALA A 71 -16.71 -42.61 -1.00
CA ALA A 71 -17.81 -43.56 -1.11
C ALA A 71 -17.58 -44.81 -0.24
N GLU A 72 -17.59 -46.01 -0.85
CA GLU A 72 -17.34 -47.30 -0.18
C GLU A 72 -15.85 -47.71 -0.20
N SER A 73 -14.97 -46.88 -0.78
CA SER A 73 -13.53 -47.14 -0.94
C SER A 73 -12.69 -46.15 -0.12
N THR A 74 -11.37 -46.34 -0.10
CA THR A 74 -10.45 -45.48 0.67
C THR A 74 -9.27 -45.03 -0.18
N LEU A 75 -9.02 -43.73 -0.20
CA LEU A 75 -7.79 -43.15 -0.74
C LEU A 75 -6.70 -43.21 0.33
N VAL A 76 -5.61 -43.92 0.05
CA VAL A 76 -4.41 -43.95 0.90
C VAL A 76 -3.39 -42.96 0.33
N LEU A 77 -3.01 -41.95 1.12
CA LEU A 77 -2.04 -40.94 0.73
C LEU A 77 -0.62 -41.53 0.72
N GLN A 78 0.05 -41.48 -0.43
CA GLN A 78 1.42 -42.00 -0.58
C GLN A 78 2.48 -41.15 0.14
N ALA A 79 2.17 -39.89 0.41
CA ALA A 79 3.04 -38.95 1.11
C ALA A 79 2.21 -37.85 1.76
N GLY A 80 2.50 -37.55 3.02
CA GLY A 80 1.79 -36.55 3.80
C GLY A 80 0.56 -37.10 4.52
N TYR A 81 -0.32 -36.21 4.93
CA TYR A 81 -1.57 -36.48 5.66
C TYR A 81 -2.73 -35.67 5.07
N ALA A 82 -3.95 -36.09 5.36
CA ALA A 82 -5.18 -35.46 4.93
C ALA A 82 -5.52 -34.28 5.85
N LEU A 83 -6.03 -33.19 5.26
CA LEU A 83 -6.52 -32.03 6.00
C LEU A 83 -8.04 -31.95 5.96
N ALA A 84 -8.62 -32.11 4.78
CA ALA A 84 -10.07 -32.08 4.58
C ALA A 84 -10.49 -32.84 3.32
N ALA A 85 -11.73 -33.33 3.29
CA ALA A 85 -12.35 -33.88 2.09
C ALA A 85 -13.82 -33.48 1.98
N LEU A 86 -14.28 -33.19 0.76
CA LEU A 86 -15.69 -32.98 0.44
C LEU A 86 -16.12 -34.05 -0.56
N GLN A 87 -17.17 -34.79 -0.22
CA GLN A 87 -17.74 -35.84 -1.06
C GLN A 87 -18.84 -35.25 -1.96
N LEU A 88 -18.71 -35.44 -3.29
CA LEU A 88 -19.66 -34.98 -4.30
C LEU A 88 -19.46 -35.73 -5.62
N ASP A 89 -20.45 -35.70 -6.52
CA ASP A 89 -20.30 -36.22 -7.89
C ASP A 89 -19.50 -35.22 -8.74
N LEU A 90 -18.26 -35.56 -9.11
CA LEU A 90 -17.34 -34.67 -9.84
C LEU A 90 -17.32 -34.93 -11.35
N ASP A 91 -17.78 -36.10 -11.81
CA ASP A 91 -17.74 -36.49 -13.23
C ASP A 91 -19.13 -36.74 -13.85
N GLY A 92 -20.20 -36.63 -13.06
CA GLY A 92 -21.59 -36.75 -13.49
C GLY A 92 -22.06 -38.20 -13.66
N ASN A 93 -21.37 -39.16 -13.05
CA ASN A 93 -21.70 -40.59 -13.18
C ASN A 93 -22.60 -41.13 -12.03
N GLU A 94 -23.14 -40.24 -11.19
CA GLU A 94 -23.94 -40.52 -9.98
C GLU A 94 -23.18 -41.21 -8.82
N SER A 95 -21.92 -41.61 -9.03
CA SER A 95 -21.06 -42.11 -7.94
C SER A 95 -20.48 -40.94 -7.14
N ILE A 96 -20.32 -41.18 -5.84
CA ILE A 96 -19.73 -40.18 -4.95
C ILE A 96 -18.22 -40.18 -5.14
N ASP A 97 -17.69 -39.09 -5.70
CA ASP A 97 -16.26 -38.78 -5.74
C ASP A 97 -15.89 -37.91 -4.51
N ALA A 98 -14.62 -37.48 -4.43
CA ALA A 98 -14.20 -36.51 -3.41
C ALA A 98 -13.19 -35.48 -3.91
N LEU A 99 -13.32 -34.24 -3.42
CA LEU A 99 -12.23 -33.27 -3.40
C LEU A 99 -11.45 -33.44 -2.10
N VAL A 100 -10.14 -33.65 -2.19
CA VAL A 100 -9.27 -33.93 -1.05
C VAL A 100 -8.16 -32.90 -0.98
N VAL A 101 -7.96 -32.33 0.21
CA VAL A 101 -6.81 -31.49 0.54
C VAL A 101 -5.88 -32.30 1.42
N SER A 102 -4.62 -32.40 1.01
CA SER A 102 -3.56 -33.08 1.76
C SER A 102 -2.33 -32.18 1.88
N ALA A 103 -1.49 -32.42 2.88
CA ALA A 103 -0.25 -31.70 3.09
C ALA A 103 0.91 -32.64 3.41
N ASP A 104 2.10 -32.23 2.99
CA ASP A 104 3.38 -32.78 3.44
C ASP A 104 4.30 -31.63 3.90
N PRO A 105 5.53 -31.88 4.39
CA PRO A 105 6.43 -30.81 4.84
C PRO A 105 6.83 -29.77 3.78
N GLN A 106 6.60 -30.03 2.49
CA GLN A 106 6.99 -29.18 1.36
C GLN A 106 5.80 -28.55 0.63
N GLU A 107 4.67 -29.25 0.48
CA GLU A 107 3.52 -28.77 -0.29
C GLU A 107 2.16 -29.14 0.32
N VAL A 108 1.18 -28.26 0.09
CA VAL A 108 -0.25 -28.57 0.23
C VAL A 108 -0.82 -28.84 -1.16
N ARG A 109 -1.56 -29.93 -1.30
CA ARG A 109 -2.11 -30.42 -2.56
C ARG A 109 -3.63 -30.46 -2.50
N LEU A 110 -4.25 -30.04 -3.60
CA LEU A 110 -5.67 -30.27 -3.88
C LEU A 110 -5.80 -31.35 -4.94
N GLN A 111 -6.62 -32.36 -4.69
CA GLN A 111 -6.80 -33.52 -5.56
C GLN A 111 -8.29 -33.86 -5.73
N ALA A 112 -8.66 -34.38 -6.90
CA ALA A 112 -9.93 -35.07 -7.11
C ALA A 112 -9.70 -36.57 -7.01
N ALA A 113 -10.50 -37.27 -6.21
CA ALA A 113 -10.41 -38.69 -5.95
C ALA A 113 -11.65 -39.39 -6.51
N TYR A 114 -11.44 -40.37 -7.39
CA TYR A 114 -12.49 -41.09 -8.10
C TYR A 114 -12.44 -42.57 -7.72
N PRO A 115 -13.52 -43.16 -7.17
CA PRO A 115 -13.58 -44.58 -6.88
C PRO A 115 -13.60 -45.39 -8.18
N ARG A 116 -12.85 -46.49 -8.21
CA ARG A 116 -12.72 -47.44 -9.33
C ARG A 116 -12.77 -48.86 -8.77
N GLY A 117 -13.98 -49.33 -8.47
CA GLY A 117 -14.15 -50.58 -7.73
C GLY A 117 -13.65 -50.41 -6.30
N LEU A 118 -12.74 -51.28 -5.86
CA LEU A 118 -12.15 -51.23 -4.50
C LEU A 118 -11.00 -50.22 -4.35
N ASP A 119 -10.49 -49.68 -5.47
CA ASP A 119 -9.39 -48.73 -5.48
C ASP A 119 -9.88 -47.29 -5.70
N VAL A 120 -9.07 -46.30 -5.33
CA VAL A 120 -9.34 -44.88 -5.58
C VAL A 120 -8.22 -44.28 -6.42
N THR A 121 -8.57 -43.68 -7.56
CA THR A 121 -7.63 -42.93 -8.40
C THR A 121 -7.67 -41.46 -8.01
N ALA A 122 -6.54 -40.90 -7.57
CA ALA A 122 -6.42 -39.46 -7.29
C ALA A 122 -5.73 -38.70 -8.44
N ARG A 123 -6.28 -37.55 -8.81
CA ARG A 123 -5.74 -36.61 -9.80
C ARG A 123 -5.42 -35.28 -9.12
N LYS A 124 -4.15 -34.88 -9.12
CA LYS A 124 -3.72 -33.55 -8.65
C LYS A 124 -4.37 -32.44 -9.49
N ILE A 125 -5.04 -31.49 -8.82
CA ILE A 125 -5.64 -30.31 -9.44
C ILE A 125 -4.66 -29.14 -9.35
N ASP A 126 -4.18 -28.83 -8.15
CA ASP A 126 -3.20 -27.76 -7.88
C ASP A 126 -2.40 -28.05 -6.60
N SER A 127 -1.36 -27.25 -6.37
CA SER A 127 -0.59 -27.25 -5.13
C SER A 127 0.09 -25.91 -4.89
N PHE A 128 0.47 -25.67 -3.63
CA PHE A 128 1.40 -24.60 -3.29
C PHE A 128 2.38 -25.06 -2.21
N LEU A 129 3.53 -24.39 -2.13
CA LEU A 129 4.57 -24.71 -1.17
C LEU A 129 4.19 -24.27 0.25
N VAL A 130 4.49 -25.13 1.23
CA VAL A 130 4.45 -24.80 2.65
C VAL A 130 5.66 -23.91 2.98
N PRO A 131 5.46 -22.69 3.51
CA PRO A 131 6.59 -21.85 3.86
C PRO A 131 7.33 -22.44 5.07
N SER A 132 8.67 -22.45 5.01
CA SER A 132 9.52 -23.08 6.04
C SER A 132 9.40 -22.48 7.45
N HIS A 133 8.78 -21.31 7.58
CA HIS A 133 8.58 -20.56 8.83
C HIS A 133 7.12 -20.61 9.31
N CYS A 134 6.32 -21.51 8.74
CA CYS A 134 4.95 -21.76 9.14
C CYS A 134 4.80 -23.17 9.72
N GLY A 135 3.93 -23.30 10.71
CA GLY A 135 3.55 -24.59 11.29
C GLY A 135 2.56 -25.35 10.40
N GLU A 136 2.03 -26.43 10.97
CA GLU A 136 1.08 -27.31 10.31
C GLU A 136 -0.18 -26.56 9.82
N PRO A 137 -0.62 -26.77 8.58
CA PRO A 137 -1.81 -26.12 8.05
C PRO A 137 -3.11 -26.76 8.54
N ALA A 138 -4.19 -25.97 8.56
CA ALA A 138 -5.56 -26.45 8.66
C ALA A 138 -6.31 -26.15 7.35
N ALA A 139 -7.21 -27.03 6.92
CA ALA A 139 -8.02 -26.81 5.72
C ALA A 139 -9.52 -26.98 5.97
N GLU A 140 -10.29 -26.23 5.19
CA GLU A 140 -11.75 -26.31 5.13
C GLU A 140 -12.17 -26.33 3.66
N ILE A 141 -13.13 -27.18 3.31
CA ILE A 141 -13.72 -27.27 1.97
C ILE A 141 -15.21 -27.01 2.12
N ARG A 142 -15.78 -26.11 1.32
CA ARG A 142 -17.20 -25.78 1.36
C ARG A 142 -17.76 -25.60 -0.05
N GLN A 143 -18.93 -26.18 -0.30
CA GLN A 143 -19.67 -25.92 -1.52
C GLN A 143 -20.29 -24.51 -1.48
N LEU A 144 -20.04 -23.71 -2.51
CA LEU A 144 -20.51 -22.33 -2.64
C LEU A 144 -21.77 -22.24 -3.51
N SER A 145 -21.89 -23.12 -4.51
CA SER A 145 -23.09 -23.32 -5.31
C SER A 145 -23.08 -24.72 -5.94
N ALA A 146 -24.08 -25.06 -6.75
CA ALA A 146 -24.12 -26.35 -7.46
C ALA A 146 -22.89 -26.59 -8.36
N ALA A 147 -22.21 -25.53 -8.79
CA ALA A 147 -21.09 -25.57 -9.73
C ALA A 147 -19.74 -25.16 -9.12
N LEU A 148 -19.71 -24.71 -7.85
CA LEU A 148 -18.56 -24.04 -7.25
C LEU A 148 -18.23 -24.55 -5.85
N VAL A 149 -16.94 -24.71 -5.59
CA VAL A 149 -16.38 -25.10 -4.28
C VAL A 149 -15.28 -24.12 -3.89
N GLY A 150 -15.31 -23.67 -2.64
CA GLY A 150 -14.26 -22.89 -2.00
C GLY A 150 -13.43 -23.79 -1.07
N VAL A 151 -12.12 -23.68 -1.14
CA VAL A 151 -11.21 -24.34 -0.21
C VAL A 151 -10.36 -23.29 0.48
N ARG A 152 -10.37 -23.27 1.81
CA ARG A 152 -9.54 -22.40 2.65
C ARG A 152 -8.44 -23.23 3.30
N VAL A 153 -7.19 -22.76 3.25
CA VAL A 153 -6.05 -23.37 3.95
C VAL A 153 -5.32 -22.31 4.76
N GLU A 154 -5.34 -22.44 6.08
CA GLU A 154 -4.66 -21.56 7.02
C GLU A 154 -3.32 -22.13 7.47
N HIS A 155 -2.30 -21.28 7.56
CA HIS A 155 -1.03 -21.57 8.19
C HIS A 155 -0.77 -20.57 9.30
N ALA A 156 -0.32 -21.05 10.46
CA ALA A 156 0.23 -20.20 11.51
C ALA A 156 1.73 -20.00 11.28
N CYS A 157 2.15 -18.77 10.98
CA CYS A 157 3.55 -18.42 10.75
C CYS A 157 4.08 -17.50 11.85
N GLU A 158 5.41 -17.38 11.98
CA GLU A 158 6.05 -16.54 13.00
C GLU A 158 5.54 -15.08 13.01
N THR A 159 5.24 -14.54 11.82
CA THR A 159 4.78 -13.15 11.64
C THR A 159 3.27 -13.00 11.62
N GLY A 160 2.51 -14.09 11.75
CA GLY A 160 1.05 -14.11 11.75
C GLY A 160 0.45 -15.18 10.85
N LYS A 161 -0.85 -15.09 10.58
CA LYS A 161 -1.57 -16.06 9.75
C LYS A 161 -1.33 -15.83 8.26
N ARG A 162 -1.11 -16.92 7.51
CA ARG A 162 -1.20 -16.96 6.05
C ARG A 162 -2.40 -17.80 5.66
N THR A 163 -3.26 -17.28 4.80
CA THR A 163 -4.42 -18.01 4.29
C THR A 163 -4.34 -18.15 2.79
N ASN A 164 -4.56 -19.35 2.26
CA ASN A 164 -4.67 -19.60 0.83
C ASN A 164 -6.09 -20.08 0.54
N PHE A 165 -6.68 -19.58 -0.53
CA PHE A 165 -7.99 -19.99 -1.01
C PHE A 165 -7.87 -20.54 -2.42
N TRP A 166 -8.50 -21.68 -2.68
CA TRP A 166 -8.82 -22.14 -4.02
C TRP A 166 -10.29 -21.94 -4.30
N LEU A 167 -10.59 -21.31 -5.43
CA LEU A 167 -11.92 -21.30 -6.03
C LEU A 167 -11.94 -22.35 -7.15
N ILE A 168 -12.84 -23.32 -7.04
CA ILE A 168 -12.89 -24.49 -7.91
C ILE A 168 -14.24 -24.52 -8.61
N THR A 169 -14.23 -24.73 -9.92
CA THR A 169 -15.43 -25.16 -10.64
C THR A 169 -15.48 -26.67 -10.67
N ILE A 170 -16.66 -27.25 -10.46
CA ILE A 170 -16.90 -28.70 -10.49
C ILE A 170 -17.79 -29.11 -11.67
N GLU A 171 -18.06 -28.20 -12.62
CA GLU A 171 -18.80 -28.53 -13.84
C GLU A 171 -17.98 -29.43 -14.76
N ALA A 172 -18.47 -30.66 -14.96
CA ALA A 172 -17.88 -31.72 -15.78
C ALA A 172 -16.51 -32.26 -15.31
N GLN A 173 -15.56 -31.39 -14.97
CA GLN A 173 -14.28 -31.74 -14.35
C GLN A 173 -13.77 -30.63 -13.42
N PRO A 174 -13.23 -30.99 -12.24
CA PRO A 174 -12.69 -30.02 -11.30
C PRO A 174 -11.52 -29.21 -11.86
N ARG A 175 -11.62 -27.87 -11.80
CA ARG A 175 -10.55 -26.95 -12.25
C ARG A 175 -10.44 -25.75 -11.31
N ILE A 176 -9.21 -25.30 -11.06
CA ILE A 176 -8.97 -24.02 -10.38
C ILE A 176 -9.43 -22.88 -11.28
N ARG A 177 -10.24 -22.00 -10.72
CA ARG A 177 -10.64 -20.73 -11.34
C ARG A 177 -9.80 -19.57 -10.83
N GLU A 178 -9.53 -19.54 -9.54
CA GLU A 178 -8.69 -18.53 -8.92
C GLU A 178 -7.97 -19.09 -7.69
N ARG A 179 -6.79 -18.54 -7.41
CA ARG A 179 -6.08 -18.78 -6.15
C ARG A 179 -5.82 -17.46 -5.47
N ILE A 180 -6.40 -17.29 -4.29
CA ILE A 180 -6.21 -16.08 -3.47
C ILE A 180 -5.28 -16.40 -2.32
N THR A 181 -4.27 -15.56 -2.08
CA THR A 181 -3.37 -15.72 -0.95
C THR A 181 -3.41 -14.46 -0.10
N VAL A 182 -3.73 -14.60 1.18
CA VAL A 182 -3.59 -13.56 2.19
C VAL A 182 -2.31 -13.82 2.98
N LEU A 183 -1.38 -12.88 2.91
CA LEU A 183 -0.08 -12.97 3.56
C LEU A 183 -0.13 -12.38 4.98
N PRO A 184 0.78 -12.83 5.88
CA PRO A 184 0.91 -12.26 7.21
C PRO A 184 1.22 -10.77 7.20
N PRO A 185 0.98 -10.05 8.32
CA PRO A 185 1.40 -8.67 8.50
C PRO A 185 2.88 -8.44 8.16
N ASN A 186 3.17 -7.24 7.63
CA ASN A 186 4.53 -6.77 7.37
C ASN A 186 4.70 -5.33 7.89
N ASP A 187 5.94 -4.83 7.89
CA ASP A 187 6.31 -3.52 8.44
C ASP A 187 5.50 -2.33 7.89
N ARG A 188 4.91 -2.48 6.69
CA ARG A 188 4.17 -1.42 6.00
C ARG A 188 2.67 -1.69 5.88
N SER A 189 2.23 -2.92 6.13
CA SER A 189 0.83 -3.34 6.03
C SER A 189 0.48 -4.24 7.22
N THR A 190 -0.03 -3.63 8.28
CA THR A 190 -0.29 -4.28 9.57
C THR A 190 -1.76 -4.57 9.83
N ALA A 191 -2.68 -3.99 9.06
CA ALA A 191 -4.12 -4.20 9.23
C ALA A 191 -4.49 -5.68 9.17
N ALA A 192 -5.41 -6.12 10.03
CA ALA A 192 -5.96 -7.48 9.95
C ALA A 192 -6.70 -7.64 8.61
N ILE A 193 -6.51 -8.78 7.95
CA ILE A 193 -7.17 -9.10 6.70
C ILE A 193 -7.92 -10.41 6.91
N ASP A 194 -9.23 -10.38 6.66
CA ASP A 194 -10.07 -11.57 6.58
C ASP A 194 -10.73 -11.62 5.20
N LEU A 195 -11.05 -12.83 4.75
CA LEU A 195 -11.62 -13.06 3.43
C LEU A 195 -12.72 -14.11 3.54
N ASP A 196 -13.88 -13.73 3.03
CA ASP A 196 -15.03 -14.62 2.87
C ASP A 196 -15.42 -14.71 1.39
N LEU A 197 -15.84 -15.90 0.96
CA LEU A 197 -16.26 -16.17 -0.42
C LEU A 197 -17.77 -16.41 -0.46
N ARG A 198 -18.44 -15.73 -1.37
CA ARG A 198 -19.87 -15.93 -1.64
C ARG A 198 -20.15 -15.94 -3.13
N VAL A 199 -21.32 -16.47 -3.48
CA VAL A 199 -21.85 -16.49 -4.83
C VAL A 199 -23.05 -15.55 -4.91
N GLU A 200 -23.09 -14.70 -5.93
CA GLU A 200 -24.22 -13.83 -6.27
C GLU A 200 -24.28 -13.65 -7.79
N ASP A 201 -25.46 -13.44 -8.36
CA ASP A 201 -25.60 -13.01 -9.76
C ASP A 201 -25.49 -11.48 -9.78
N ARG A 202 -24.27 -10.97 -9.96
CA ARG A 202 -23.94 -9.56 -9.70
C ARG A 202 -24.37 -8.64 -10.83
N ASP A 203 -24.39 -9.14 -12.06
CA ASP A 203 -24.80 -8.38 -13.24
C ASP A 203 -26.15 -8.82 -13.82
N ALA A 204 -26.86 -9.70 -13.12
CA ALA A 204 -28.19 -10.18 -13.45
C ALA A 204 -28.23 -10.92 -14.80
N ASP A 205 -27.15 -11.62 -15.17
CA ASP A 205 -27.06 -12.43 -16.39
C ASP A 205 -27.56 -13.88 -16.19
N GLY A 206 -27.94 -14.22 -14.96
CA GLY A 206 -28.51 -15.50 -14.58
C GLY A 206 -27.47 -16.58 -14.28
N TYR A 207 -26.19 -16.21 -14.17
CA TYR A 207 -25.07 -17.08 -13.79
C TYR A 207 -24.46 -16.70 -12.43
N ASP A 208 -23.86 -17.69 -11.78
CA ASP A 208 -23.20 -17.53 -10.49
C ASP A 208 -21.88 -16.77 -10.64
N ASP A 209 -21.80 -15.52 -10.16
CA ASP A 209 -20.55 -14.80 -9.97
C ASP A 209 -19.95 -15.09 -8.60
N VAL A 210 -18.64 -14.91 -8.49
CA VAL A 210 -17.93 -15.11 -7.22
C VAL A 210 -17.48 -13.77 -6.67
N VAL A 211 -17.81 -13.52 -5.40
CA VAL A 211 -17.38 -12.33 -4.68
C VAL A 211 -16.57 -12.74 -3.47
N ALA A 212 -15.31 -12.29 -3.45
CA ALA A 212 -14.49 -12.31 -2.26
C ALA A 212 -14.69 -11.00 -1.49
N ASN A 213 -15.37 -11.09 -0.35
CA ASN A 213 -15.49 -9.97 0.58
C ASN A 213 -14.20 -9.90 1.40
N VAL A 214 -13.33 -8.95 1.07
CA VAL A 214 -12.07 -8.74 1.78
C VAL A 214 -12.28 -7.71 2.87
N ARG A 215 -12.22 -8.12 4.13
CA ARG A 215 -12.24 -7.21 5.28
C ARG A 215 -10.82 -6.78 5.62
N ILE A 216 -10.54 -5.48 5.57
CA ILE A 216 -9.25 -4.90 5.93
C ILE A 216 -9.46 -3.93 7.09
N GLY A 217 -9.04 -4.33 8.29
CA GLY A 217 -9.38 -3.60 9.50
C GLY A 217 -10.91 -3.56 9.70
N GLU A 218 -11.50 -2.38 9.52
CA GLU A 218 -12.95 -2.16 9.70
C GLU A 218 -13.72 -1.97 8.39
N ILE A 219 -13.05 -2.05 7.22
CA ILE A 219 -13.71 -1.83 5.93
C ILE A 219 -13.80 -3.13 5.12
N ASP A 220 -14.94 -3.32 4.47
CA ASP A 220 -15.20 -4.45 3.58
C ASP A 220 -15.02 -4.00 2.12
N ILE A 221 -14.24 -4.75 1.35
CA ILE A 221 -13.92 -4.47 -0.05
C ILE A 221 -14.27 -5.70 -0.88
N PRO A 222 -15.33 -5.65 -1.69
CA PRO A 222 -15.70 -6.75 -2.55
C PRO A 222 -14.74 -6.81 -3.75
N LEU A 223 -14.18 -8.00 -3.99
CA LEU A 223 -13.50 -8.34 -5.24
C LEU A 223 -14.38 -9.36 -5.97
N ALA A 224 -14.85 -9.01 -7.16
CA ALA A 224 -15.77 -9.85 -7.93
C ALA A 224 -15.07 -10.49 -9.13
N TRP A 225 -15.47 -11.72 -9.44
CA TRP A 225 -15.17 -12.45 -10.65
C TRP A 225 -16.50 -12.82 -11.31
N LEU A 226 -16.74 -12.20 -12.46
CA LEU A 226 -17.97 -12.36 -13.22
C LEU A 226 -17.87 -13.62 -14.09
N ASN A 227 -18.91 -14.43 -14.11
CA ASN A 227 -18.98 -15.62 -14.94
C ASN A 227 -19.22 -15.21 -16.40
N ARG A 228 -18.34 -15.65 -17.29
CA ARG A 228 -18.38 -15.31 -18.73
C ARG A 228 -18.24 -16.57 -19.56
N PRO A 229 -18.58 -16.56 -20.86
CA PRO A 229 -18.39 -17.74 -21.73
C PRO A 229 -16.95 -18.29 -21.75
N GLY A 230 -15.95 -17.42 -21.51
CA GLY A 230 -14.54 -17.80 -21.39
C GLY A 230 -14.10 -18.27 -19.99
N GLY A 231 -15.01 -18.32 -19.01
CA GLY A 231 -14.74 -18.51 -17.60
C GLY A 231 -14.80 -17.21 -16.79
N PHE A 232 -14.40 -17.27 -15.52
CA PHE A 232 -14.42 -16.13 -14.62
C PHE A 232 -13.50 -14.99 -15.07
N ALA A 233 -14.03 -13.78 -15.12
CA ALA A 233 -13.30 -12.56 -15.42
C ALA A 233 -13.41 -11.59 -14.23
N ARG A 234 -12.26 -11.13 -13.71
CA ARG A 234 -12.24 -10.17 -12.60
C ARG A 234 -12.90 -8.85 -13.00
N ASP A 235 -13.77 -8.33 -12.14
CA ASP A 235 -14.28 -6.97 -12.25
C ASP A 235 -13.13 -5.97 -12.04
N LEU A 236 -12.76 -5.28 -13.12
CA LEU A 236 -11.66 -4.31 -13.11
C LEU A 236 -12.03 -3.00 -12.41
N SER A 237 -13.31 -2.74 -12.17
CA SER A 237 -13.75 -1.57 -11.41
C SER A 237 -13.36 -1.67 -9.93
N GLN A 238 -13.13 -2.89 -9.42
CA GLN A 238 -12.70 -3.15 -8.05
C GLN A 238 -11.17 -3.30 -7.94
N PRO A 239 -10.54 -2.85 -6.84
CA PRO A 239 -11.16 -2.26 -5.65
C PRO A 239 -11.44 -0.75 -5.75
N GLU A 240 -11.03 -0.09 -6.85
CA GLU A 240 -11.02 1.37 -6.97
C GLU A 240 -12.41 2.00 -6.80
N GLY A 241 -13.47 1.38 -7.32
CA GLY A 241 -14.85 1.84 -7.14
C GLY A 241 -15.24 1.95 -5.66
N THR A 242 -15.06 0.86 -4.90
CA THR A 242 -15.36 0.83 -3.45
C THR A 242 -14.47 1.80 -2.67
N LEU A 243 -13.17 1.84 -2.99
CA LEU A 243 -12.24 2.76 -2.31
C LEU A 243 -12.64 4.22 -2.56
N ARG A 244 -13.16 4.54 -3.76
CA ARG A 244 -13.60 5.89 -4.10
C ARG A 244 -14.81 6.31 -3.30
N GLU A 245 -15.82 5.46 -3.19
CA GLU A 245 -17.01 5.73 -2.36
C GLU A 245 -16.62 6.01 -0.89
N LEU A 246 -15.71 5.21 -0.33
CA LEU A 246 -15.20 5.41 1.02
C LEU A 246 -14.36 6.70 1.16
N ALA A 247 -13.55 7.03 0.15
CA ALA A 247 -12.76 8.26 0.13
C ALA A 247 -13.62 9.52 -0.01
N ASP A 248 -14.69 9.45 -0.81
CA ASP A 248 -15.66 10.54 -0.99
C ASP A 248 -16.44 10.77 0.31
N ALA A 249 -16.91 9.72 0.97
CA ALA A 249 -17.54 9.83 2.28
C ALA A 249 -16.59 10.42 3.36
N ALA A 250 -15.29 10.07 3.30
CA ALA A 250 -14.29 10.68 4.16
C ALA A 250 -14.09 12.18 3.86
N TRP A 251 -14.11 12.56 2.58
CA TRP A 251 -13.99 13.94 2.14
C TRP A 251 -15.18 14.80 2.56
N GLU A 252 -16.40 14.35 2.29
CA GLU A 252 -17.64 15.05 2.63
C GLU A 252 -17.80 15.29 4.15
N SER A 253 -17.26 14.38 4.96
CA SER A 253 -17.31 14.48 6.43
C SER A 253 -16.18 15.32 7.04
N LEU A 254 -15.23 15.84 6.26
CA LEU A 254 -14.03 16.50 6.79
C LEU A 254 -14.34 17.75 7.64
N ASP A 255 -15.39 18.49 7.29
CA ASP A 255 -15.77 19.71 8.00
C ASP A 255 -16.76 19.46 9.14
N SER A 256 -17.57 18.40 9.08
CA SER A 256 -18.58 18.07 10.09
C SER A 256 -18.08 17.10 11.16
N ASP A 257 -17.24 16.12 10.79
CA ASP A 257 -16.64 15.12 11.68
C ASP A 257 -15.19 14.84 11.29
N LEU A 258 -14.30 15.71 11.76
CA LEU A 258 -12.86 15.60 11.53
C LEU A 258 -12.27 14.25 11.99
N ALA A 259 -12.84 13.65 13.04
CA ALA A 259 -12.32 12.41 13.61
C ALA A 259 -12.70 11.21 12.76
N GLY A 260 -13.98 11.08 12.40
CA GLY A 260 -14.47 10.03 11.51
C GLY A 260 -13.91 10.18 10.10
N ALA A 261 -13.82 11.40 9.56
CA ALA A 261 -13.18 11.66 8.27
C ALA A 261 -11.74 11.15 8.23
N LYS A 262 -10.93 11.48 9.25
CA LYS A 262 -9.55 10.96 9.36
C LYS A 262 -9.53 9.43 9.46
N LYS A 263 -10.40 8.84 10.27
CA LYS A 263 -10.45 7.37 10.47
C LYS A 263 -10.76 6.66 9.15
N ARG A 264 -11.82 7.10 8.45
CA ARG A 264 -12.22 6.57 7.14
C ARG A 264 -11.14 6.73 6.09
N ALA A 265 -10.55 7.93 6.00
CA ALA A 265 -9.45 8.21 5.08
C ALA A 265 -8.25 7.27 5.30
N LEU A 266 -7.82 7.07 6.54
CA LEU A 266 -6.72 6.16 6.84
C LEU A 266 -7.09 4.70 6.54
N ALA A 267 -8.33 4.27 6.77
CA ALA A 267 -8.79 2.93 6.41
C ALA A 267 -8.67 2.69 4.89
N VAL A 268 -9.06 3.66 4.06
CA VAL A 268 -8.88 3.58 2.59
C VAL A 268 -7.40 3.44 2.21
N VAL A 269 -6.52 4.21 2.88
CA VAL A 269 -5.06 4.12 2.66
C VAL A 269 -4.53 2.75 3.04
N ASP A 270 -4.91 2.22 4.20
CA ASP A 270 -4.48 0.91 4.68
C ASP A 270 -4.95 -0.21 3.73
N ALA A 271 -6.18 -0.12 3.21
CA ALA A 271 -6.68 -1.03 2.19
C ALA A 271 -5.92 -0.93 0.87
N PHE A 272 -5.66 0.28 0.37
CA PHE A 272 -4.84 0.45 -0.83
C PHE A 272 -3.46 -0.19 -0.63
N VAL A 273 -2.83 0.02 0.54
CA VAL A 273 -1.53 -0.56 0.86
C VAL A 273 -1.59 -2.09 0.91
N ALA A 274 -2.62 -2.67 1.52
CA ALA A 274 -2.81 -4.11 1.65
C ALA A 274 -3.21 -4.82 0.34
N LEU A 275 -3.91 -4.12 -0.58
CA LEU A 275 -4.41 -4.71 -1.82
C LEU A 275 -3.47 -4.49 -3.00
N CYS A 276 -2.97 -3.27 -3.17
CA CYS A 276 -2.39 -2.82 -4.43
C CYS A 276 -0.87 -3.04 -4.49
N ARG A 277 -0.40 -3.68 -5.56
CA ARG A 277 1.01 -3.98 -5.82
C ARG A 277 1.87 -2.72 -5.82
N GLU A 278 1.31 -1.60 -6.28
CA GLU A 278 1.96 -0.30 -6.37
C GLU A 278 2.38 0.26 -5.00
N SER A 279 1.78 -0.22 -3.90
CA SER A 279 2.21 0.14 -2.54
C SER A 279 3.56 -0.46 -2.15
N GLY A 280 3.96 -1.56 -2.82
CA GLY A 280 5.14 -2.36 -2.46
C GLY A 280 5.00 -3.15 -1.15
N ALA A 281 3.79 -3.18 -0.55
CA ALA A 281 3.52 -3.85 0.72
C ALA A 281 2.20 -4.64 0.71
N ALA A 282 1.67 -4.92 -0.49
CA ALA A 282 0.45 -5.70 -0.66
C ALA A 282 0.52 -7.03 0.10
N ARG A 283 -0.63 -7.51 0.55
CA ARG A 283 -0.75 -8.76 1.30
C ARG A 283 -1.74 -9.71 0.65
N ILE A 284 -2.51 -9.27 -0.34
CA ILE A 284 -3.36 -10.13 -1.14
C ILE A 284 -2.66 -10.45 -2.46
N GLY A 285 -2.52 -11.74 -2.76
CA GLY A 285 -2.06 -12.23 -4.05
C GLY A 285 -3.17 -12.96 -4.80
N LEU A 286 -3.19 -12.84 -6.12
CA LEU A 286 -4.10 -13.54 -7.02
C LEU A 286 -3.31 -14.35 -8.04
N SER A 287 -3.75 -15.57 -8.32
CA SER A 287 -3.15 -16.47 -9.31
C SER A 287 -1.62 -16.60 -9.16
N GLY A 288 -1.11 -16.59 -7.92
CA GLY A 288 0.32 -16.63 -7.61
C GLY A 288 1.09 -15.33 -7.82
N THR A 289 0.43 -14.24 -8.24
CA THR A 289 1.02 -12.90 -8.30
C THR A 289 0.74 -12.15 -7.00
N HIS A 290 1.74 -11.42 -6.50
CA HIS A 290 1.62 -10.66 -5.26
C HIS A 290 1.05 -9.26 -5.53
N GLY A 291 -0.03 -8.89 -4.84
CA GLY A 291 -0.74 -7.62 -5.01
C GLY A 291 -1.63 -7.56 -6.25
N LEU A 292 -2.77 -6.88 -6.11
CA LEU A 292 -3.63 -6.46 -7.22
C LEU A 292 -2.95 -5.35 -8.02
N GLN A 293 -3.12 -5.36 -9.34
CA GLN A 293 -2.67 -4.24 -10.16
C GLN A 293 -3.73 -3.13 -10.10
N CYS A 294 -3.50 -2.12 -9.27
CA CYS A 294 -4.43 -0.99 -9.11
C CYS A 294 -4.07 0.20 -10.00
N GLN A 295 -2.87 0.22 -10.58
CA GLN A 295 -2.34 1.34 -11.35
C GLN A 295 -2.38 2.65 -10.54
N GLN A 296 -2.95 3.72 -11.10
CA GLN A 296 -3.18 4.98 -10.39
C GLN A 296 -4.49 4.89 -9.64
N SER A 297 -4.49 5.27 -8.36
CA SER A 297 -5.70 5.24 -7.52
C SER A 297 -6.10 6.66 -7.10
N PRO A 298 -7.02 7.31 -7.83
CA PRO A 298 -7.68 8.54 -7.41
C PRO A 298 -8.28 8.45 -6.01
N ALA A 299 -8.87 7.30 -5.64
CA ALA A 299 -9.41 7.07 -4.31
C ALA A 299 -8.35 7.21 -3.22
N ALA A 300 -7.18 6.58 -3.40
CA ALA A 300 -6.08 6.70 -2.45
C ALA A 300 -5.54 8.14 -2.38
N ALA A 301 -5.47 8.85 -3.50
CA ALA A 301 -5.06 10.26 -3.55
C ALA A 301 -5.99 11.15 -2.72
N ARG A 302 -7.29 11.00 -2.94
CA ARG A 302 -8.33 11.73 -2.22
C ARG A 302 -8.29 11.41 -0.73
N ALA A 303 -8.27 10.13 -0.36
CA ALA A 303 -8.18 9.72 1.04
C ALA A 303 -6.94 10.30 1.74
N VAL A 304 -5.77 10.27 1.10
CA VAL A 304 -4.57 10.87 1.71
C VAL A 304 -4.68 12.38 1.85
N SER A 305 -5.25 13.10 0.89
CA SER A 305 -5.47 14.55 1.04
C SER A 305 -6.35 14.89 2.25
N VAL A 306 -7.40 14.10 2.50
CA VAL A 306 -8.26 14.21 3.70
C VAL A 306 -7.46 13.92 4.97
N ALA A 307 -6.65 12.86 4.97
CA ALA A 307 -5.82 12.50 6.11
C ALA A 307 -4.76 13.57 6.43
N ILE A 308 -4.15 14.19 5.41
CA ILE A 308 -3.22 15.32 5.54
C ILE A 308 -3.96 16.51 6.14
N ALA A 309 -5.07 16.94 5.55
CA ALA A 309 -5.85 18.09 6.04
C ALA A 309 -6.30 17.88 7.49
N ALA A 310 -6.74 16.67 7.84
CA ALA A 310 -7.13 16.32 9.20
C ALA A 310 -5.95 16.33 10.18
N ALA A 311 -4.77 15.85 9.76
CA ALA A 311 -3.55 15.91 10.56
C ALA A 311 -3.14 17.37 10.83
N ILE A 312 -3.18 18.24 9.81
CA ILE A 312 -2.88 19.67 9.94
C ILE A 312 -3.85 20.36 10.90
N ARG A 313 -5.16 20.14 10.75
CA ARG A 313 -6.20 20.73 11.61
C ARG A 313 -6.07 20.31 13.07
N ARG A 314 -5.52 19.12 13.35
CA ARG A 314 -5.19 18.63 14.71
C ARG A 314 -3.81 19.09 15.21
N GLY A 315 -3.05 19.80 14.39
CA GLY A 315 -1.69 20.25 14.72
C GLY A 315 -0.65 19.14 14.74
N ASN A 316 -0.88 18.05 13.98
CA ASN A 316 0.04 16.93 13.76
C ASN A 316 0.83 17.12 12.46
N PHE A 317 1.69 18.13 12.44
CA PHE A 317 2.38 18.60 11.25
C PHE A 317 3.43 17.62 10.71
N VAL A 318 4.14 16.91 11.59
CA VAL A 318 5.12 15.88 11.15
C VAL A 318 4.40 14.77 10.38
N ARG A 319 3.28 14.26 10.93
CA ARG A 319 2.44 13.27 10.26
C ARG A 319 1.84 13.77 8.95
N ALA A 320 1.42 15.04 8.90
CA ALA A 320 0.91 15.65 7.68
C ALA A 320 1.99 15.65 6.56
N LEU A 321 3.24 15.98 6.91
CA LEU A 321 4.36 15.98 5.96
C LEU A 321 4.72 14.57 5.48
N GLU A 322 4.66 13.55 6.34
CA GLU A 322 4.85 12.15 5.93
C GLU A 322 3.80 11.70 4.91
N LEU A 323 2.53 11.98 5.21
CA LEU A 323 1.43 11.64 4.32
C LEU A 323 1.56 12.39 2.99
N GLN A 324 1.93 13.67 3.02
CA GLN A 324 2.17 14.46 1.81
C GLN A 324 3.34 13.91 0.98
N ARG A 325 4.42 13.44 1.62
CA ARG A 325 5.52 12.78 0.91
C ARG A 325 5.04 11.50 0.21
N TRP A 326 4.24 10.67 0.88
CA TRP A 326 3.66 9.47 0.27
C TRP A 326 2.76 9.84 -0.90
N TRP A 327 1.96 10.90 -0.74
CA TRP A 327 1.00 11.42 -1.70
C TRP A 327 1.62 12.01 -2.97
N GLU A 328 2.78 12.66 -2.84
CA GLU A 328 3.58 13.14 -3.97
C GLU A 328 4.26 11.97 -4.74
N GLY A 329 4.17 10.74 -4.22
CA GLY A 329 4.59 9.52 -4.89
C GLY A 329 3.73 9.18 -6.12
N THR A 330 4.29 8.36 -7.02
CA THR A 330 3.72 8.10 -8.36
C THR A 330 2.35 7.41 -8.40
N ALA A 331 1.90 6.77 -7.31
CA ALA A 331 0.68 5.98 -7.29
C ALA A 331 -0.61 6.79 -7.07
N ALA A 332 -0.52 7.97 -6.43
CA ALA A 332 -1.68 8.75 -6.04
C ALA A 332 -2.14 9.75 -7.12
N GLN A 333 -1.22 10.42 -7.84
CA GLN A 333 -1.55 11.46 -8.83
C GLN A 333 -2.69 12.42 -8.41
N PRO A 334 -2.45 13.31 -7.45
CA PRO A 334 -3.52 14.14 -6.91
C PRO A 334 -4.08 15.17 -7.87
N SER A 335 -5.40 15.34 -7.82
CA SER A 335 -6.15 16.32 -8.59
C SER A 335 -5.89 17.76 -8.10
N PRO A 336 -6.19 18.79 -8.92
CA PRO A 336 -6.06 20.19 -8.48
C PRO A 336 -6.89 20.53 -7.25
N GLU A 337 -8.08 19.94 -7.11
CA GLU A 337 -8.96 20.13 -5.96
C GLU A 337 -8.33 19.59 -4.66
N GLU A 338 -7.76 18.39 -4.71
CA GLU A 338 -7.08 17.79 -3.56
C GLU A 338 -5.82 18.57 -3.17
N ARG A 339 -5.07 19.08 -4.15
CA ARG A 339 -3.95 20.01 -3.94
C ARG A 339 -4.39 21.28 -3.25
N GLU A 340 -5.48 21.89 -3.72
CA GLU A 340 -6.01 23.09 -3.10
C GLU A 340 -6.51 22.82 -1.67
N LEU A 341 -7.14 21.67 -1.40
CA LEU A 341 -7.53 21.28 -0.03
C LEU A 341 -6.32 21.25 0.91
N VAL A 342 -5.25 20.54 0.52
CA VAL A 342 -4.03 20.41 1.33
C VAL A 342 -3.34 21.77 1.50
N GLN A 343 -3.21 22.55 0.43
CA GLN A 343 -2.61 23.89 0.48
C GLN A 343 -3.43 24.85 1.35
N ALA A 344 -4.76 24.83 1.23
CA ALA A 344 -5.65 25.62 2.07
C ALA A 344 -5.56 25.21 3.54
N ALA A 345 -5.42 23.91 3.83
CA ALA A 345 -5.20 23.41 5.19
C ALA A 345 -3.88 23.94 5.79
N TRP A 346 -2.79 23.90 5.04
CA TRP A 346 -1.50 24.48 5.48
C TRP A 346 -1.57 26.00 5.68
N ARG A 347 -2.28 26.73 4.80
CA ARG A 347 -2.51 28.17 4.93
C ARG A 347 -3.31 28.54 6.17
N LYS A 348 -4.32 27.72 6.51
CA LYS A 348 -5.20 27.90 7.68
C LYS A 348 -4.67 27.24 8.95
N ALA A 349 -3.52 26.57 8.89
CA ALA A 349 -2.95 25.84 10.01
C ALA A 349 -2.70 26.78 11.20
N LYS A 350 -3.34 26.49 12.34
CA LYS A 350 -3.12 27.26 13.57
C LYS A 350 -1.78 26.87 14.18
N ALA A 351 -0.86 27.83 14.27
CA ALA A 351 0.35 27.66 15.03
C ALA A 351 -0.01 27.49 16.53
N LYS A 352 0.67 26.57 17.22
CA LYS A 352 0.51 26.38 18.67
C LYS A 352 1.12 27.53 19.48
N THR A 353 1.96 28.33 18.85
CA THR A 353 2.61 29.51 19.40
C THR A 353 2.49 30.67 18.42
N THR A 354 2.65 31.90 18.92
CA THR A 354 2.71 33.08 18.06
C THR A 354 4.13 33.22 17.53
N ALA A 355 4.32 32.88 16.25
CA ALA A 355 5.59 33.13 15.58
C ALA A 355 5.64 34.59 15.11
N THR A 356 6.71 35.29 15.47
CA THR A 356 7.05 36.60 14.88
C THR A 356 8.26 36.43 13.98
N TRP A 357 8.38 37.30 12.99
CA TRP A 357 9.63 37.39 12.23
C TRP A 357 10.00 38.84 11.94
N ARG A 358 11.29 39.08 11.76
CA ARG A 358 11.82 40.39 11.35
C ARG A 358 12.80 40.22 10.22
N ALA A 359 12.76 41.15 9.25
CA ALA A 359 13.79 41.25 8.24
C ALA A 359 15.12 41.62 8.90
N ILE A 360 16.15 40.83 8.61
CA ILE A 360 17.52 41.07 9.09
C ILE A 360 18.47 41.33 7.93
N ASP A 361 18.15 40.83 6.74
CA ASP A 361 18.97 41.05 5.56
C ASP A 361 18.25 40.73 4.24
N SER A 362 18.97 40.91 3.13
CA SER A 362 18.54 40.49 1.80
C SER A 362 19.66 39.80 1.03
N GLU A 363 19.33 38.79 0.23
CA GLU A 363 20.23 38.12 -0.69
C GLU A 363 19.44 37.64 -1.92
N GLY A 364 19.82 38.13 -3.10
CA GLY A 364 19.09 37.86 -4.35
C GLY A 364 19.24 36.43 -4.86
N SER A 365 20.33 35.75 -4.53
CA SER A 365 20.56 34.33 -4.86
C SER A 365 20.37 33.43 -3.64
N ARG A 366 20.22 32.12 -3.85
CA ARG A 366 20.20 31.16 -2.74
C ARG A 366 21.47 31.28 -1.90
N ALA A 367 21.31 31.47 -0.59
CA ALA A 367 22.40 31.46 0.39
C ALA A 367 22.30 30.26 1.32
N HIS A 368 23.43 29.80 1.83
CA HIS A 368 23.47 28.90 2.97
C HIS A 368 23.41 29.74 4.25
N LEU A 369 22.44 29.42 5.10
CA LEU A 369 22.30 30.05 6.41
C LEU A 369 22.82 29.09 7.48
N TYR A 370 23.54 29.60 8.47
CA TYR A 370 23.87 28.84 9.68
C TYR A 370 24.22 29.76 10.83
N PHE A 371 23.94 29.33 12.04
CA PHE A 371 24.31 30.06 13.24
C PHE A 371 25.73 29.66 13.67
N ARG A 372 26.56 30.65 13.98
CA ARG A 372 27.88 30.42 14.63
C ARG A 372 27.70 30.23 16.14
N ASP A 373 26.79 31.00 16.71
CA ASP A 373 26.35 30.98 18.11
C ASP A 373 24.89 31.49 18.18
N ALA A 374 24.33 31.69 19.37
CA ALA A 374 22.94 32.11 19.55
C ALA A 374 22.62 33.52 19.02
N ASP A 375 23.63 34.38 18.84
CA ASP A 375 23.48 35.78 18.44
C ASP A 375 24.17 36.12 17.11
N THR A 376 24.88 35.18 16.48
CA THR A 376 25.59 35.39 15.22
C THR A 376 25.06 34.48 14.12
N LEU A 377 24.37 35.07 13.13
CA LEU A 377 23.95 34.38 11.90
C LEU A 377 24.99 34.60 10.80
N VAL A 378 25.41 33.53 10.14
CA VAL A 378 26.21 33.61 8.91
C VAL A 378 25.30 33.45 7.69
N VAL A 379 25.45 34.39 6.76
CA VAL A 379 24.87 34.34 5.42
C VAL A 379 26.00 34.05 4.44
N ASP A 380 26.04 32.82 3.95
CA ASP A 380 26.98 32.37 2.93
C ASP A 380 26.30 32.42 1.55
N GLY A 381 26.47 33.55 0.87
CA GLY A 381 25.87 33.86 -0.43
C GLY A 381 26.86 34.59 -1.34
N ARG A 382 26.40 35.51 -2.20
CA ARG A 382 27.31 36.27 -3.08
C ARG A 382 28.26 37.19 -2.32
N ALA A 383 27.79 37.73 -1.20
CA ALA A 383 28.58 38.57 -0.30
C ALA A 383 28.57 37.96 1.11
N PRO A 384 29.45 37.00 1.40
CA PRO A 384 29.46 36.31 2.69
C PRO A 384 29.68 37.25 3.87
N ARG A 385 28.88 37.08 4.92
CA ARG A 385 28.87 37.98 6.08
C ARG A 385 28.30 37.32 7.33
N ALA A 386 28.78 37.78 8.47
CA ALA A 386 28.19 37.50 9.77
C ALA A 386 27.30 38.68 10.19
N ILE A 387 26.13 38.37 10.75
CA ILE A 387 25.17 39.34 11.26
C ILE A 387 25.02 39.09 12.75
N GLN A 388 25.37 40.09 13.56
CA GLN A 388 25.08 40.09 14.99
C GLN A 388 23.60 40.44 15.17
N LEU A 389 22.80 39.52 15.71
CA LEU A 389 21.35 39.65 15.74
C LEU A 389 20.89 40.71 16.75
N SER A 390 21.57 40.84 17.89
CA SER A 390 21.30 41.86 18.90
C SER A 390 21.53 43.30 18.41
N SER A 391 22.64 43.55 17.72
CA SER A 391 23.01 44.91 17.26
C SER A 391 22.65 45.20 15.80
N GLY A 392 22.38 44.18 15.00
CA GLY A 392 22.21 44.30 13.54
C GLY A 392 23.52 44.54 12.78
N SER A 393 24.67 44.55 13.45
CA SER A 393 25.97 44.78 12.82
C SER A 393 26.30 43.67 11.81
N LYS A 394 26.81 44.07 10.65
CA LYS A 394 27.18 43.16 9.55
C LYS A 394 28.69 43.22 9.35
N THR A 395 29.36 42.08 9.54
CA THR A 395 30.79 41.93 9.30
C THR A 395 31.00 41.07 8.06
N ARG A 396 31.67 41.62 7.04
CA ARG A 396 32.06 40.87 5.85
C ARG A 396 32.99 39.73 6.24
N LEU A 397 32.74 38.53 5.72
CA LEU A 397 33.59 37.36 5.94
C LEU A 397 34.48 37.13 4.72
N SER A 398 35.72 36.68 4.96
CA SER A 398 36.58 36.15 3.91
C SER A 398 36.19 34.71 3.58
N GLU A 399 36.58 34.19 2.41
CA GLU A 399 36.31 32.79 2.05
C GLU A 399 36.88 31.80 3.07
N SER A 400 38.00 32.12 3.71
CA SER A 400 38.60 31.28 4.75
C SER A 400 37.80 31.23 6.05
N ASP A 401 36.94 32.22 6.31
CA ASP A 401 36.10 32.30 7.51
C ASP A 401 34.74 31.62 7.33
N ILE A 402 34.42 31.21 6.10
CA ILE A 402 33.17 30.53 5.77
C ILE A 402 33.35 29.03 6.00
N LEU A 403 32.51 28.49 6.87
CA LEU A 403 32.44 27.06 7.11
C LEU A 403 31.16 26.50 6.48
N PRO A 404 31.24 25.36 5.78
CA PRO A 404 30.06 24.64 5.32
C PRO A 404 29.09 24.36 6.48
N PRO A 405 27.77 24.42 6.22
CA PRO A 405 26.74 24.28 7.24
C PRO A 405 26.71 22.87 7.86
N VAL A 406 27.03 21.84 7.08
CA VAL A 406 27.15 20.46 7.54
C VAL A 406 28.58 19.98 7.30
N ARG A 407 29.32 19.75 8.37
CA ARG A 407 30.75 19.40 8.34
C ARG A 407 31.10 18.46 9.47
N ASP A 408 32.14 17.64 9.28
CA ASP A 408 32.60 16.75 10.34
C ASP A 408 33.08 17.56 11.57
N PRO A 409 33.13 16.94 12.77
CA PRO A 409 33.53 17.64 13.99
C PRO A 409 34.92 18.29 13.93
N GLU A 410 35.83 17.74 13.11
CA GLU A 410 37.19 18.28 12.90
C GLU A 410 37.25 19.33 11.78
N GLY A 411 36.16 19.56 11.03
CA GLY A 411 36.12 20.55 9.94
C GLY A 411 36.99 20.21 8.73
N ARG A 412 37.25 18.92 8.48
CA ARG A 412 37.99 18.41 7.33
C ARG A 412 37.09 18.15 6.12
N TYR A 413 35.88 17.65 6.36
CA TYR A 413 34.92 17.22 5.35
C TYR A 413 33.58 17.95 5.49
N ALA A 414 32.86 18.06 4.38
CA ALA A 414 31.52 18.63 4.36
C ALA A 414 30.59 17.87 3.42
N VAL A 415 29.30 17.95 3.74
CA VAL A 415 28.23 17.51 2.85
C VAL A 415 27.94 18.63 1.87
N ARG A 416 28.00 18.33 0.57
CA ARG A 416 27.77 19.29 -0.51
C ARG A 416 26.30 19.31 -0.93
N THR A 417 25.73 18.13 -1.13
CA THR A 417 24.34 17.96 -1.56
C THR A 417 23.85 16.56 -1.21
N VAL A 418 22.53 16.37 -1.27
CA VAL A 418 21.88 15.05 -1.21
C VAL A 418 21.23 14.81 -2.55
N ARG A 419 21.40 13.61 -3.11
CA ARG A 419 20.94 13.25 -4.44
C ARG A 419 20.07 12.01 -4.39
N VAL A 420 19.06 11.98 -5.26
CA VAL A 420 18.28 10.78 -5.58
C VAL A 420 18.93 10.12 -6.78
N THR A 421 19.35 8.88 -6.61
CA THR A 421 19.97 8.05 -7.64
C THR A 421 19.21 6.75 -7.82
N CYS A 422 19.56 5.97 -8.83
CA CYS A 422 18.97 4.64 -9.00
C CYS A 422 19.25 3.68 -7.83
N VAL A 423 20.33 3.92 -7.07
CA VAL A 423 20.70 3.14 -5.89
C VAL A 423 19.87 3.54 -4.67
N GLY A 424 19.22 4.71 -4.68
CA GLY A 424 18.42 5.25 -3.59
C GLY A 424 18.78 6.71 -3.31
N PHE A 425 19.05 7.05 -2.06
CA PHE A 425 19.44 8.39 -1.63
C PHE A 425 20.89 8.41 -1.19
N GLU A 426 21.68 9.36 -1.71
CA GLU A 426 23.11 9.46 -1.46
C GLU A 426 23.50 10.89 -1.04
N ALA A 427 24.34 11.01 -0.02
CA ALA A 427 25.00 12.26 0.32
C ALA A 427 26.30 12.39 -0.48
N GLU A 428 26.52 13.53 -1.12
CA GLU A 428 27.79 13.87 -1.75
C GLU A 428 28.68 14.56 -0.72
N VAL A 429 29.82 13.94 -0.40
CA VAL A 429 30.72 14.35 0.67
C VAL A 429 32.13 14.51 0.15
N GLY A 430 32.86 15.51 0.62
CA GLY A 430 34.26 15.72 0.24
C GLY A 430 34.98 16.68 1.17
N PRO A 431 36.31 16.83 1.03
CA PRO A 431 37.08 17.77 1.84
C PRO A 431 36.61 19.21 1.61
N ILE A 432 36.59 20.04 2.66
CA ILE A 432 36.05 21.42 2.61
C ILE A 432 36.75 22.27 1.55
N ARG A 433 38.07 22.12 1.41
CA ARG A 433 38.92 22.87 0.47
C ARG A 433 39.20 22.14 -0.85
N SER A 434 38.53 21.01 -1.10
CA SER A 434 38.69 20.23 -2.34
C SER A 434 37.37 20.12 -3.10
N LYS A 435 37.49 19.98 -4.42
CA LYS A 435 36.37 19.63 -5.31
C LYS A 435 36.13 18.13 -5.40
N GLN A 436 37.05 17.31 -4.86
CA GLN A 436 36.88 15.86 -4.85
C GLN A 436 35.74 15.49 -3.90
N THR A 437 34.78 14.73 -4.42
CA THR A 437 33.65 14.21 -3.66
C THR A 437 33.49 12.72 -3.90
N HIS A 438 32.87 12.05 -2.94
CA HIS A 438 32.39 10.68 -3.06
C HIS A 438 30.96 10.60 -2.54
N ARG A 439 30.25 9.54 -2.94
CA ARG A 439 28.85 9.33 -2.60
C ARG A 439 28.72 8.37 -1.43
N ILE A 440 27.85 8.71 -0.49
CA ILE A 440 27.58 7.95 0.73
C ILE A 440 26.09 7.57 0.73
N PRO A 441 25.73 6.27 0.74
CA PRO A 441 24.34 5.86 0.76
C PRO A 441 23.68 6.22 2.09
N ILE A 442 22.59 6.99 2.04
CA ILE A 442 21.69 7.28 3.16
C ILE A 442 20.61 6.22 3.25
N ASP A 443 20.02 5.88 2.11
CA ASP A 443 18.94 4.91 2.00
C ASP A 443 19.05 4.19 0.66
N ARG A 444 18.93 2.86 0.66
CA ARG A 444 19.07 2.05 -0.55
C ARG A 444 17.71 1.64 -1.07
N ARG A 445 17.51 1.72 -2.39
CA ARG A 445 16.34 1.15 -3.05
C ARG A 445 16.36 -0.36 -2.87
N ALA A 446 15.19 -0.97 -2.64
CA ALA A 446 15.07 -2.42 -2.62
C ALA A 446 15.57 -2.99 -3.96
N GLY A 447 16.51 -3.95 -3.90
CA GLY A 447 17.32 -4.40 -5.04
C GLY A 447 16.56 -4.99 -6.23
N ASN A 448 15.25 -5.21 -6.09
CA ASN A 448 14.44 -5.94 -7.07
C ASN A 448 13.65 -5.01 -8.02
N VAL A 449 13.74 -3.69 -7.86
CA VAL A 449 13.03 -2.73 -8.72
C VAL A 449 14.01 -2.12 -9.73
N PRO A 450 13.99 -2.55 -11.00
CA PRO A 450 14.86 -1.97 -12.02
C PRO A 450 14.57 -0.48 -12.17
N CYS A 451 15.64 0.33 -12.15
CA CYS A 451 15.56 1.76 -12.42
C CYS A 451 15.31 1.96 -13.91
N LYS A 452 14.03 2.07 -14.31
CA LYS A 452 13.64 2.20 -15.73
C LYS A 452 14.19 3.47 -16.41
N THR A 453 14.63 4.46 -15.63
CA THR A 453 15.20 5.72 -16.14
C THR A 453 16.33 6.16 -15.20
N PRO A 454 17.50 6.59 -15.70
CA PRO A 454 18.53 7.17 -14.85
C PRO A 454 17.97 8.40 -14.13
N ILE A 455 17.74 8.26 -12.82
CA ILE A 455 17.42 9.39 -11.96
C ILE A 455 18.74 9.82 -11.34
N ASP A 456 19.16 11.06 -11.58
CA ASP A 456 20.24 11.71 -10.84
C ASP A 456 19.88 13.19 -10.63
N ARG A 457 19.14 13.47 -9.55
CA ARG A 457 18.67 14.82 -9.21
C ARG A 457 18.91 15.14 -7.73
N PRO A 458 18.97 16.43 -7.35
CA PRO A 458 18.92 16.80 -5.93
C PRO A 458 17.70 16.20 -5.24
N ALA A 459 17.89 15.70 -4.02
CA ALA A 459 16.79 15.28 -3.16
C ALA A 459 16.01 16.51 -2.71
N SER A 460 14.68 16.39 -2.71
CA SER A 460 13.85 17.37 -2.04
C SER A 460 14.01 17.21 -0.53
N VAL A 461 13.67 18.26 0.23
CA VAL A 461 13.81 18.22 1.69
C VAL A 461 12.83 17.22 2.33
N PHE A 462 11.76 16.86 1.64
CA PHE A 462 10.76 15.88 2.10
C PHE A 462 11.17 14.44 1.82
N GLU A 463 12.11 14.21 0.91
CA GLU A 463 12.58 12.86 0.61
C GLU A 463 13.63 12.40 1.62
N TRP A 464 14.79 13.06 1.65
CA TRP A 464 15.86 12.84 2.62
C TRP A 464 16.71 14.09 2.68
N ALA A 465 16.96 14.59 3.88
CA ALA A 465 17.85 15.71 4.10
C ALA A 465 18.90 15.36 5.15
N VAL A 466 20.16 15.67 4.88
CA VAL A 466 21.19 15.63 5.92
C VAL A 466 21.04 16.88 6.79
N LEU A 467 20.73 16.65 8.06
CA LEU A 467 20.52 17.71 9.04
C LEU A 467 21.84 18.22 9.60
N GLY A 468 22.80 17.32 9.81
CA GLY A 468 24.10 17.62 10.38
C GLY A 468 25.04 16.41 10.41
N TRP A 469 26.21 16.58 11.02
CA TRP A 469 27.25 15.57 11.14
C TRP A 469 27.71 15.47 12.59
N ALA A 470 27.64 14.28 13.17
CA ALA A 470 28.11 13.95 14.52
C ALA A 470 29.36 13.05 14.48
N PRO A 471 30.12 12.88 15.58
CA PRO A 471 31.30 12.01 15.59
C PRO A 471 31.08 10.61 15.02
N GLN A 472 29.87 10.07 15.19
CA GLN A 472 29.47 8.74 14.72
C GLN A 472 29.13 8.69 13.21
N GLY A 473 28.80 9.82 12.58
CA GLY A 473 28.39 9.86 11.17
C GLY A 473 27.42 10.98 10.80
N LEU A 474 26.82 10.88 9.61
CA LEU A 474 25.80 11.84 9.16
C LEU A 474 24.48 11.58 9.86
N VAL A 475 23.80 12.65 10.26
CA VAL A 475 22.43 12.60 10.76
C VAL A 475 21.50 13.07 9.65
N ALA A 476 20.66 12.16 9.17
CA ALA A 476 19.73 12.41 8.08
C ALA A 476 18.29 12.18 8.54
N ALA A 477 17.36 12.97 8.02
CA ALA A 477 15.94 12.87 8.35
C ALA A 477 15.07 12.78 7.10
N SER A 478 13.92 12.16 7.30
CA SER A 478 12.90 11.93 6.27
C SER A 478 11.54 11.81 6.94
N GLY A 479 10.81 12.93 7.06
CA GLY A 479 9.56 12.96 7.84
C GLY A 479 9.80 12.69 9.33
N ASP A 480 9.16 11.65 9.87
CA ASP A 480 9.36 11.16 11.23
C ASP A 480 10.64 10.33 11.40
N LEU A 481 11.19 9.79 10.32
CA LEU A 481 12.38 8.96 10.38
C LEU A 481 13.63 9.81 10.57
N LEU A 482 14.45 9.38 11.52
CA LEU A 482 15.78 9.92 11.75
C LEU A 482 16.77 8.77 11.69
N ARG A 483 17.88 8.99 11.00
CA ARG A 483 18.86 7.96 10.68
C ARG A 483 20.27 8.47 10.88
N VAL A 484 21.12 7.61 11.40
CA VAL A 484 22.57 7.83 11.44
C VAL A 484 23.20 7.01 10.32
N VAL A 485 24.03 7.64 9.49
CA VAL A 485 24.85 6.98 8.47
C VAL A 485 26.27 6.91 9.01
N PRO A 486 26.73 5.75 9.52
CA PRO A 486 28.03 5.64 10.18
C PRO A 486 29.18 5.93 9.21
N LEU A 487 30.12 6.79 9.60
CA LEU A 487 31.28 7.16 8.78
C LEU A 487 32.59 6.90 9.52
N ASN A 488 33.63 6.56 8.77
CA ASN A 488 35.00 6.49 9.30
C ASN A 488 35.70 7.86 9.24
N ALA A 489 36.94 7.92 9.74
CA ALA A 489 37.75 9.14 9.78
C ALA A 489 38.03 9.78 8.39
N PHE A 490 37.84 9.02 7.31
CA PHE A 490 38.00 9.49 5.93
C PHE A 490 36.67 9.82 5.25
N ALA A 491 35.61 10.00 6.04
CA ALA A 491 34.25 10.23 5.58
C ALA A 491 33.67 9.13 4.68
N LYS A 492 34.17 7.89 4.78
CA LYS A 492 33.63 6.74 4.02
C LYS A 492 32.64 5.94 4.88
N PRO A 493 31.66 5.22 4.27
CA PRO A 493 30.73 4.38 5.02
C PRO A 493 31.45 3.39 5.94
N ALA A 494 31.07 3.37 7.21
CA ALA A 494 31.62 2.48 8.25
C ALA A 494 30.62 1.40 8.71
N GLY A 495 29.44 1.33 8.09
CA GLY A 495 28.39 0.39 8.44
C GLY A 495 27.13 0.63 7.64
N ARG A 496 26.08 -0.15 7.94
CA ARG A 496 24.73 0.12 7.42
C ARG A 496 24.15 1.33 8.14
N PRO A 497 23.32 2.15 7.46
CA PRO A 497 22.57 3.20 8.14
C PRO A 497 21.68 2.62 9.24
N ILE A 498 21.53 3.36 10.33
CA ILE A 498 20.82 2.95 11.55
C ILE A 498 19.65 3.89 11.76
N ASP A 499 18.42 3.36 11.72
CA ASP A 499 17.22 4.11 12.08
C ASP A 499 17.13 4.30 13.60
N LEU A 500 16.82 5.51 14.02
CA LEU A 500 16.64 5.87 15.42
C LEU A 500 15.16 5.87 15.75
N SER A 501 14.78 5.21 16.85
CA SER A 501 13.43 5.31 17.39
C SER A 501 13.25 6.65 18.12
N ALA A 502 12.03 7.19 18.10
CA ALA A 502 11.72 8.44 18.79
C ALA A 502 12.15 8.39 20.26
N GLY A 503 12.76 9.48 20.76
CA GLY A 503 13.29 9.54 22.12
C GLY A 503 14.65 8.84 22.34
N SER A 504 15.16 8.08 21.36
CA SER A 504 16.51 7.52 21.44
C SER A 504 17.57 8.61 21.60
N PRO A 505 18.66 8.33 22.36
CA PRO A 505 19.76 9.27 22.50
C PRO A 505 20.35 9.58 21.13
N LEU A 506 20.54 10.87 20.86
CA LEU A 506 21.09 11.32 19.59
C LEU A 506 22.60 11.40 19.64
N PRO A 507 23.28 11.08 18.51
CA PRO A 507 24.70 11.31 18.40
C PRO A 507 24.97 12.82 18.52
N ALA A 508 25.85 13.22 19.43
CA ALA A 508 26.17 14.62 19.70
C ALA A 508 27.68 14.78 19.98
N PRO A 509 28.27 15.97 19.77
CA PRO A 509 27.66 17.17 19.21
C PRO A 509 27.44 17.09 17.70
N ILE A 510 26.27 17.52 17.22
CA ILE A 510 25.93 17.58 15.80
C ILE A 510 26.34 18.94 15.24
N ARG A 511 27.07 18.93 14.12
CA ARG A 511 27.39 20.14 13.34
C ARG A 511 26.47 20.20 12.12
N GLY A 512 25.44 21.03 12.19
CA GLY A 512 24.45 21.19 11.14
C GLY A 512 23.71 22.52 11.25
N ALA A 513 23.24 23.04 10.12
CA ALA A 513 22.44 24.27 10.12
C ALA A 513 20.97 24.02 10.52
N ARG A 514 20.46 22.79 10.33
CA ARG A 514 19.03 22.48 10.47
C ARG A 514 18.67 21.71 11.73
N ILE A 515 19.63 21.47 12.61
CA ILE A 515 19.49 20.69 13.84
C ILE A 515 20.32 21.34 14.93
N THR A 516 19.80 21.33 16.16
CA THR A 516 20.55 21.80 17.33
C THR A 516 21.74 20.89 17.61
N ALA A 517 22.75 21.41 18.30
CA ALA A 517 23.99 20.67 18.54
C ALA A 517 23.79 19.39 19.38
N ASP A 518 22.76 19.36 20.22
CA ASP A 518 22.35 18.20 21.02
C ASP A 518 21.34 17.27 20.29
N GLY A 519 20.95 17.65 19.08
CA GLY A 519 19.97 16.97 18.25
C GLY A 519 18.51 17.10 18.68
N SER A 520 18.23 17.73 19.82
CA SER A 520 16.89 17.75 20.41
C SER A 520 15.84 18.38 19.50
N ARG A 521 16.23 19.36 18.68
CA ARG A 521 15.34 20.03 17.74
C ARG A 521 15.93 20.13 16.35
N TYR A 522 15.07 19.99 15.34
CA TYR A 522 15.44 20.25 13.96
C TYR A 522 14.29 20.87 13.16
N VAL A 523 14.62 21.48 12.03
CA VAL A 523 13.67 22.20 11.18
C VAL A 523 13.41 21.48 9.86
N ILE A 524 12.13 21.43 9.48
CA ILE A 524 11.65 20.93 8.19
C ILE A 524 11.03 22.12 7.45
N PRO A 525 11.67 22.61 6.37
CA PRO A 525 11.12 23.70 5.56
C PRO A 525 9.88 23.23 4.78
N HIS A 526 8.89 24.10 4.68
CA HIS A 526 7.71 23.91 3.84
C HIS A 526 7.41 25.20 3.06
N ALA A 527 6.76 25.13 1.89
CA ALA A 527 6.46 26.33 1.10
C ALA A 527 5.58 27.34 1.89
N GLU A 528 4.71 26.79 2.73
CA GLU A 528 3.73 27.53 3.53
C GLU A 528 4.23 27.96 4.93
N GLY A 529 5.46 27.61 5.32
CA GLY A 529 5.99 27.88 6.67
C GLY A 529 7.14 26.95 7.06
N VAL A 530 7.42 26.85 8.37
CA VAL A 530 8.49 25.97 8.88
C VAL A 530 7.95 25.09 10.01
N VAL A 531 8.25 23.80 9.98
CA VAL A 531 8.01 22.89 11.11
C VAL A 531 9.29 22.76 11.93
N VAL A 532 9.22 23.06 13.23
CA VAL A 532 10.26 22.70 14.20
C VAL A 532 9.84 21.41 14.90
N ARG A 533 10.62 20.35 14.77
CA ARG A 533 10.36 19.09 15.47
C ARG A 533 11.21 19.00 16.72
N ASP A 534 10.57 18.62 17.82
CA ASP A 534 11.26 18.17 19.04
C ASP A 534 11.37 16.64 18.98
N TRP A 535 12.61 16.14 18.86
CA TRP A 535 12.90 14.71 18.78
C TRP A 535 12.70 14.00 20.13
N ARG A 536 13.08 14.65 21.23
CA ARG A 536 12.99 14.05 22.57
C ARG A 536 11.55 13.92 23.02
N GLY A 537 10.74 14.93 22.72
CA GLY A 537 9.32 14.93 23.05
C GLY A 537 8.45 14.05 22.16
N GLY A 538 9.00 13.42 21.10
CA GLY A 538 8.22 12.61 20.14
C GLY A 538 7.08 13.38 19.49
N GLY A 539 7.18 14.71 19.43
CA GLY A 539 6.04 15.60 19.28
C GLY A 539 5.52 15.74 17.85
N ALA A 540 4.27 16.18 17.77
CA ALA A 540 3.52 16.54 16.57
C ALA A 540 4.19 17.61 15.65
N GLY A 541 5.30 18.20 16.08
CA GLY A 541 5.94 19.36 15.47
C GLY A 541 5.27 20.68 15.89
N LEU A 542 6.06 21.74 15.86
CA LEU A 542 5.64 23.12 16.03
C LEU A 542 5.59 23.79 14.67
N TRP A 543 4.41 24.27 14.28
CA TRP A 543 4.25 25.03 13.04
C TRP A 543 4.55 26.51 13.28
N LEU A 544 5.51 27.04 12.51
CA LEU A 544 5.89 28.45 12.50
C LEU A 544 5.47 29.07 11.17
N ARG A 545 4.41 29.88 11.22
CA ARG A 545 3.94 30.71 10.11
C ARG A 545 3.53 32.09 10.64
N PRO A 546 4.38 33.12 10.49
CA PRO A 546 4.03 34.51 10.76
C PRO A 546 2.82 34.99 9.94
N ALA A 547 2.06 35.95 10.47
CA ALA A 547 0.81 36.42 9.85
C ALA A 547 1.02 37.07 8.47
N ASP A 548 2.17 37.73 8.26
CA ASP A 548 2.59 38.35 7.00
C ASP A 548 3.44 37.40 6.14
N TRP A 549 3.41 36.07 6.36
CA TRP A 549 4.18 35.10 5.57
C TRP A 549 3.98 35.31 4.06
N ASP A 550 2.74 35.51 3.62
CA ASP A 550 2.38 35.62 2.21
C ASP A 550 2.70 36.97 1.59
N THR A 551 2.96 38.01 2.40
CA THR A 551 3.32 39.34 1.87
C THR A 551 4.75 39.38 1.34
N VAL A 552 5.60 38.43 1.73
CA VAL A 552 6.98 38.30 1.23
C VAL A 552 6.96 37.39 0.00
N PRO A 553 7.19 37.89 -1.21
CA PRO A 553 7.12 37.07 -2.42
C PRO A 553 8.28 36.08 -2.52
N GLY A 554 8.04 34.97 -3.21
CA GLY A 554 9.05 33.98 -3.57
C GLY A 554 9.07 32.74 -2.68
N GLU A 555 9.85 31.75 -3.13
CA GLU A 555 9.96 30.43 -2.51
C GLU A 555 10.94 30.40 -1.33
N LEU A 556 10.78 29.40 -0.46
CA LEU A 556 11.68 29.15 0.65
C LEU A 556 13.00 28.53 0.14
N ARG A 557 14.09 29.29 0.21
CA ARG A 557 15.39 28.91 -0.38
C ARG A 557 16.35 28.27 0.62
N SER A 558 16.30 28.72 1.88
CA SER A 558 17.23 28.31 2.92
C SER A 558 16.61 28.45 4.31
N VAL A 559 17.07 27.61 5.25
CA VAL A 559 16.61 27.61 6.64
C VAL A 559 17.74 27.14 7.56
N ALA A 560 17.84 27.76 8.73
CA ALA A 560 18.74 27.35 9.82
C ALA A 560 18.08 27.56 11.19
N ILE A 561 18.38 26.69 12.15
CA ILE A 561 17.93 26.81 13.55
C ILE A 561 19.08 27.29 14.44
N SER A 562 18.78 28.15 15.40
CA SER A 562 19.76 28.62 16.39
C SER A 562 20.19 27.50 17.34
N PRO A 563 21.38 27.59 17.96
CA PRO A 563 21.88 26.54 18.86
C PRO A 563 20.99 26.27 20.07
N ASP A 564 20.28 27.28 20.57
CA ASP A 564 19.30 27.17 21.67
C ASP A 564 17.94 26.60 21.23
N GLY A 565 17.74 26.44 19.92
CA GLY A 565 16.51 25.93 19.34
C GLY A 565 15.29 26.85 19.48
N GLN A 566 15.48 28.16 19.71
CA GLN A 566 14.41 29.15 19.93
C GLN A 566 14.22 30.13 18.76
N ARG A 567 15.11 30.08 17.76
CA ARG A 567 15.07 30.98 16.61
C ARG A 567 15.34 30.19 15.34
N VAL A 568 14.73 30.63 14.25
CA VAL A 568 14.96 30.05 12.91
C VAL A 568 15.25 31.18 11.93
N ALA A 569 16.40 31.14 11.27
CA ALA A 569 16.70 32.02 10.15
C ALA A 569 16.15 31.41 8.87
N VAL A 570 15.44 32.21 8.07
CA VAL A 570 14.79 31.79 6.82
C VAL A 570 15.18 32.74 5.70
N GLN A 571 15.51 32.19 4.54
CA GLN A 571 15.56 32.94 3.29
C GLN A 571 14.29 32.63 2.47
N LYS A 572 13.41 33.62 2.31
CA LYS A 572 12.22 33.53 1.45
C LYS A 572 12.34 34.55 0.32
N GLY A 573 12.34 34.09 -0.92
CA GLY A 573 12.67 34.93 -2.07
C GLY A 573 14.04 35.58 -1.90
N ASN A 574 14.06 36.91 -1.83
CA ASN A 574 15.28 37.70 -1.64
C ASN A 574 15.49 38.15 -0.19
N GLU A 575 14.53 37.95 0.70
CA GLU A 575 14.62 38.40 2.09
C GLU A 575 15.16 37.31 3.00
N ILE A 576 16.00 37.72 3.95
CA ILE A 576 16.45 36.89 5.06
C ILE A 576 15.78 37.42 6.32
N ARG A 577 14.97 36.56 6.94
CA ARG A 577 14.20 36.89 8.14
C ARG A 577 14.58 35.96 9.29
N LEU A 578 14.48 36.48 10.51
CA LEU A 578 14.64 35.73 11.74
C LEU A 578 13.26 35.48 12.34
N LEU A 579 12.86 34.22 12.46
CA LEU A 579 11.67 33.77 13.17
C LEU A 579 11.99 33.51 14.65
N SER A 580 11.07 33.87 15.53
CA SER A 580 11.13 33.63 16.98
C SER A 580 9.73 33.36 17.52
N TRP A 581 9.62 32.57 18.59
CA TRP A 581 8.33 32.11 19.12
C TRP A 581 8.35 31.79 20.61
#